data_AF-A0A0P9DMK1-F1
#
_entry.id   AF-A0A0P9DMK1-F1
#
_cell.length_a   1.000
_cell.length_b   1.000
_cell.length_c   1.000
_cell.angle_alpha   90.00
_cell.angle_beta   90.00
_cell.angle_gamma   90.00
#
_symmetry.space_group_name_H-M   'P 1'
#
loop_
_entity.id
_entity.type
_entity.pdbx_description
1 polymer ?
#
loop_
_entity_poly.entity_id
_entity_poly.type
_entity_poly.pdbx_seq_one_letter_code
_entity_poly.pdbx_strand_id
1 'polypeptide(L)'
;MHPRHEMITHLLKQQRYQEAEAHAIEHVRLFPIDGQGWVLLGEALLHQQNGEMARLMFERAHLLDPEATWMPSAYQELEKTPIGGVRQDIVDLLQTKPVSVSAAIIVKNEERCIKRCLDSIIGVFDEIVVVDSGSIDQTLSILTDYPTVKVHQTVWNDSFSQLRNEALAHVTSDWVFWLDADEWLHPEDQANIRTAAALYSGLGHIIPVLHVGLINQVNGTEVCDYSVPRLFPAQRGLYYSGRIHEQIATQEEGIFTSNVLHKPTKIRVFHDGYEAFVKEDKDKFNRNIHLLRLMTQEEPENSGWWYFLGRETMSLGDYDNALDYLRKSEEHARANPKFGRMPEVYMLMTRILASRNEWEQAEECCRKALKLHPDFPDARYALAEIQMRKARLLLQEAEGHIGAAVEGFGTYRGTVTADRDILAWKADVLKADLLVHSGKIAEAGFLLKKVRQGHPKMTVLSNKLAFFDLQRRLLDQYNQQR
;
A
#
# COMPACT_ATOMS: atom_id res chain seq x y z
N MET A 1 5.81 -13.08 -19.59
CA MET A 1 5.92 -12.21 -20.79
C MET A 1 5.17 -12.92 -21.92
N HIS A 2 4.33 -12.22 -22.69
CA HIS A 2 3.61 -12.88 -23.78
C HIS A 2 4.61 -13.22 -24.90
N PRO A 3 4.60 -14.41 -25.52
CA PRO A 3 5.61 -14.79 -26.52
C PRO A 3 5.74 -13.81 -27.70
N ARG A 4 4.63 -13.13 -28.06
CA ARG A 4 4.63 -12.09 -29.10
C ARG A 4 5.42 -10.84 -28.70
N HIS A 5 5.50 -10.50 -27.41
CA HIS A 5 6.27 -9.34 -26.95
C HIS A 5 7.75 -9.52 -27.27
N GLU A 6 8.32 -10.69 -26.96
CA GLU A 6 9.74 -10.98 -27.21
C GLU A 6 10.09 -10.85 -28.69
N MET A 7 9.21 -11.36 -29.57
CA MET A 7 9.37 -11.25 -31.02
C MET A 7 9.35 -9.79 -31.50
N ILE A 8 8.36 -9.00 -31.08
CA ILE A 8 8.25 -7.59 -31.48
C ILE A 8 9.46 -6.80 -30.97
N THR A 9 9.85 -6.99 -29.70
CA THR A 9 11.05 -6.38 -29.13
C THR A 9 12.31 -6.77 -29.89
N HIS A 10 12.42 -8.03 -30.34
CA HIS A 10 13.56 -8.47 -31.16
C HIS A 10 13.61 -7.77 -32.51
N LEU A 11 12.46 -7.60 -33.18
CA LEU A 11 12.36 -6.87 -34.46
C LEU A 11 12.71 -5.38 -34.29
N LEU A 12 12.24 -4.74 -33.22
CA LEU A 12 12.60 -3.36 -32.87
C LEU A 12 14.11 -3.21 -32.70
N LYS A 13 14.76 -4.14 -31.96
CA LYS A 13 16.22 -4.13 -31.78
C LYS A 13 17.00 -4.34 -33.09
N GLN A 14 16.42 -5.07 -34.04
CA GLN A 14 16.98 -5.25 -35.39
C GLN A 14 16.66 -4.09 -36.35
N GLN A 15 15.99 -3.03 -35.87
CA GLN A 15 15.53 -1.89 -36.67
C GLN A 15 14.54 -2.27 -37.79
N ARG A 16 13.84 -3.40 -37.64
CA ARG A 16 12.82 -3.90 -38.58
C ARG A 16 11.43 -3.37 -38.19
N TYR A 17 11.29 -2.04 -38.21
CA TYR A 17 10.15 -1.35 -37.60
C TYR A 17 8.80 -1.65 -38.27
N GLN A 18 8.75 -1.80 -39.60
CA GLN A 18 7.51 -2.13 -40.31
C GLN A 18 6.98 -3.52 -39.95
N GLU A 19 7.88 -4.49 -39.76
CA GLU A 19 7.50 -5.84 -39.33
C GLU A 19 7.09 -5.86 -37.85
N ALA A 20 7.79 -5.11 -37.01
CA ALA A 20 7.40 -4.90 -35.61
C ALA A 20 6.00 -4.28 -35.50
N GLU A 21 5.70 -3.26 -36.32
CA GLU A 21 4.38 -2.62 -36.41
C GLU A 21 3.30 -3.63 -36.81
N ALA A 22 3.51 -4.40 -37.88
CA ALA A 22 2.52 -5.37 -38.36
C ALA A 22 2.15 -6.40 -37.27
N HIS A 23 3.15 -6.93 -36.56
CA HIS A 23 2.92 -7.86 -35.46
C HIS A 23 2.30 -7.21 -34.23
N ALA A 24 2.66 -5.97 -33.92
CA ALA A 24 2.06 -5.23 -32.82
C ALA A 24 0.58 -4.88 -33.09
N ILE A 25 0.23 -4.51 -34.33
CA ILE A 25 -1.17 -4.30 -34.77
C ILE A 25 -1.99 -5.59 -34.59
N GLU A 26 -1.47 -6.73 -35.04
CA GLU A 26 -2.15 -8.01 -34.87
C GLU A 26 -2.36 -8.34 -33.37
N HIS A 27 -1.34 -8.06 -32.55
CA HIS A 27 -1.40 -8.29 -31.11
C HIS A 27 -2.45 -7.44 -30.42
N VAL A 28 -2.47 -6.11 -30.62
CA VAL A 28 -3.43 -5.22 -29.94
C VAL A 28 -4.87 -5.45 -30.40
N ARG A 29 -5.10 -5.97 -31.61
CA ARG A 29 -6.43 -6.40 -32.06
C ARG A 29 -6.95 -7.62 -31.29
N LEU A 30 -6.06 -8.56 -30.96
CA LEU A 30 -6.41 -9.78 -30.22
C LEU A 30 -6.46 -9.53 -28.71
N PHE A 31 -5.59 -8.66 -28.20
CA PHE A 31 -5.40 -8.38 -26.77
C PHE A 31 -5.46 -6.87 -26.50
N PRO A 32 -6.63 -6.22 -26.68
CA PRO A 32 -6.76 -4.76 -26.60
C PRO A 32 -6.55 -4.18 -25.20
N ILE A 33 -6.61 -5.02 -24.15
CA ILE A 33 -6.34 -4.63 -22.75
C ILE A 33 -4.89 -4.84 -22.33
N ASP A 34 -4.01 -5.31 -23.23
CA ASP A 34 -2.60 -5.52 -22.93
C ASP A 34 -1.79 -4.24 -23.21
N GLY A 35 -1.52 -3.46 -22.16
CA GLY A 35 -0.80 -2.19 -22.24
C GLY A 35 0.57 -2.31 -22.93
N GLN A 36 1.32 -3.39 -22.68
CA GLN A 36 2.64 -3.59 -23.29
C GLN A 36 2.57 -3.72 -24.82
N GLY A 37 1.50 -4.32 -25.37
CA GLY A 37 1.29 -4.39 -26.80
C GLY A 37 1.17 -3.02 -27.45
N TRP A 38 0.45 -2.11 -26.79
CA TRP A 38 0.30 -0.72 -27.21
C TRP A 38 1.62 0.06 -27.11
N VAL A 39 2.43 -0.15 -26.07
CA VAL A 39 3.79 0.42 -25.97
C VAL A 39 4.63 0.02 -27.18
N LEU A 40 4.68 -1.27 -27.50
CA LEU A 40 5.49 -1.79 -28.61
C LEU A 40 5.03 -1.25 -29.97
N LEU A 41 3.72 -1.07 -30.16
CA LEU A 41 3.18 -0.41 -31.35
C LEU A 41 3.58 1.07 -31.43
N GLY A 42 3.52 1.77 -30.29
CA GLY A 42 3.98 3.16 -30.16
C GLY A 42 5.46 3.31 -30.51
N GLU A 43 6.32 2.44 -29.99
CA GLU A 43 7.77 2.42 -30.31
C GLU A 43 8.03 2.17 -31.80
N ALA A 44 7.31 1.22 -32.43
CA ALA A 44 7.45 0.94 -33.85
C ALA A 44 7.07 2.14 -34.73
N LEU A 45 5.99 2.87 -34.36
CA LEU A 45 5.55 4.09 -35.06
C LEU A 45 6.48 5.28 -34.82
N LEU A 46 7.00 5.42 -33.60
CA LEU A 46 7.95 6.45 -33.20
C LEU A 46 9.23 6.34 -34.05
N HIS A 47 9.82 5.14 -34.15
CA HIS A 47 11.00 4.90 -34.96
C HIS A 47 10.77 5.13 -36.47
N GLN A 48 9.53 5.03 -36.92
CA GLN A 48 9.11 5.35 -38.30
C GLN A 48 8.73 6.83 -38.49
N GLN A 49 9.03 7.71 -37.53
CA GLN A 49 8.77 9.16 -37.60
C GLN A 49 7.27 9.52 -37.68
N ASN A 50 6.39 8.69 -37.09
CA ASN A 50 4.95 8.96 -36.96
C ASN A 50 4.59 9.37 -35.53
N GLY A 51 5.04 10.54 -35.09
CA GLY A 51 4.92 11.01 -33.71
C GLY A 51 3.47 11.10 -33.19
N GLU A 52 2.52 11.58 -34.01
CA GLU A 52 1.11 11.69 -33.61
C GLU A 52 0.50 10.33 -33.32
N MET A 53 0.73 9.36 -34.22
CA MET A 53 0.19 8.01 -34.07
C MET A 53 0.86 7.29 -32.88
N ALA A 54 2.17 7.45 -32.71
CA ALA A 54 2.90 6.91 -31.57
C ALA A 54 2.34 7.45 -30.24
N ARG A 55 2.05 8.77 -30.17
CA ARG A 55 1.45 9.39 -28.99
C ARG A 55 0.13 8.72 -28.61
N LEU A 56 -0.78 8.53 -29.57
CA LEU A 56 -2.06 7.88 -29.31
C LEU A 56 -1.90 6.45 -28.77
N MET A 57 -0.90 5.70 -29.25
CA MET A 57 -0.62 4.34 -28.74
C MET A 57 -0.07 4.37 -27.31
N PHE A 58 0.84 5.31 -27.01
CA PHE A 58 1.35 5.48 -25.65
C PHE A 58 0.26 5.95 -24.68
N GLU A 59 -0.65 6.83 -25.11
CA GLU A 59 -1.80 7.25 -24.29
C GLU A 59 -2.75 6.08 -24.01
N ARG A 60 -3.03 5.22 -25.00
CA ARG A 60 -3.79 3.98 -24.80
C ARG A 60 -3.08 3.01 -23.86
N ALA A 61 -1.77 2.85 -23.99
CA ALA A 61 -0.97 2.03 -23.09
C ALA A 61 -1.03 2.56 -21.65
N HIS A 62 -0.91 3.88 -21.47
CA HIS A 62 -0.91 4.53 -20.18
C HIS A 62 -2.29 4.51 -19.51
N LEU A 63 -3.38 4.50 -20.27
CA LEU A 63 -4.72 4.21 -19.74
C LEU A 63 -4.76 2.85 -19.02
N LEU A 64 -4.10 1.85 -19.59
CA LEU A 64 -4.06 0.46 -19.10
C LEU A 64 -2.97 0.22 -18.03
N ASP A 65 -1.99 1.13 -17.94
CA ASP A 65 -0.88 1.11 -16.99
C ASP A 65 -0.61 2.54 -16.48
N PRO A 66 -1.44 3.04 -15.53
CA PRO A 66 -1.31 4.41 -15.03
C PRO A 66 -0.04 4.63 -14.18
N GLU A 67 0.55 3.57 -13.65
CA GLU A 67 1.77 3.61 -12.82
C GLU A 67 3.06 3.44 -13.65
N ALA A 68 2.93 3.43 -14.97
CA ALA A 68 4.02 3.33 -15.95
C ALA A 68 5.11 4.40 -15.71
N THR A 69 6.30 3.95 -15.30
CA THR A 69 7.47 4.84 -15.14
C THR A 69 8.13 5.25 -16.46
N TRP A 70 7.75 4.62 -17.57
CA TRP A 70 8.34 4.85 -18.90
C TRP A 70 7.71 6.03 -19.66
N MET A 71 6.53 6.51 -19.24
CA MET A 71 5.81 7.59 -19.92
C MET A 71 6.59 8.91 -20.06
N PRO A 72 7.28 9.42 -19.02
CA PRO A 72 8.08 10.65 -19.16
C PRO A 72 9.16 10.54 -20.24
N SER A 73 9.83 9.38 -20.34
CA SER A 73 10.83 9.13 -21.38
C SER A 73 10.19 9.05 -22.77
N ALA A 74 9.01 8.44 -22.90
CA ALA A 74 8.28 8.38 -24.17
C ALA A 74 7.90 9.79 -24.67
N TYR A 75 7.42 10.68 -23.78
CA TYR A 75 7.11 12.07 -24.16
C TYR A 75 8.36 12.84 -24.64
N GLN A 76 9.51 12.67 -23.98
CA GLN A 76 10.76 13.31 -24.42
C GLN A 76 11.19 12.88 -25.83
N GLU A 77 10.95 11.63 -26.20
CA GLU A 77 11.24 11.15 -27.56
C GLU A 77 10.18 11.62 -28.58
N LEU A 78 8.90 11.69 -28.19
CA LEU A 78 7.84 12.24 -29.02
C LEU A 78 8.08 13.71 -29.39
N GLU A 79 8.60 14.52 -28.47
CA GLU A 79 8.94 15.93 -28.72
C GLU A 79 10.01 16.10 -29.81
N LYS A 80 10.89 15.10 -29.96
CA LYS A 80 11.95 15.07 -30.98
C LYS A 80 11.49 14.49 -32.31
N THR A 81 10.32 13.84 -32.32
CA THR A 81 9.82 13.10 -33.48
C THR A 81 8.86 13.97 -34.29
N PRO A 82 8.96 14.00 -35.63
CA PRO A 82 7.99 14.68 -36.48
C PRO A 82 6.57 14.17 -36.19
N ILE A 83 5.58 15.08 -36.21
CA ILE A 83 4.16 14.75 -36.00
C ILE A 83 3.70 13.66 -36.97
N GLY A 84 4.15 13.71 -38.23
CA GLY A 84 3.74 12.79 -39.28
C GLY A 84 2.31 13.08 -39.77
N GLY A 85 1.80 12.23 -40.67
CA GLY A 85 0.43 12.29 -41.15
C GLY A 85 -0.52 11.44 -40.30
N VAL A 86 -1.80 11.78 -40.30
CA VAL A 86 -2.83 10.95 -39.66
C VAL A 86 -3.01 9.65 -40.44
N ARG A 87 -2.84 8.51 -39.76
CA ARG A 87 -3.01 7.17 -40.30
C ARG A 87 -4.31 6.55 -39.81
N GLN A 88 -5.31 6.50 -40.68
CA GLN A 88 -6.65 6.02 -40.31
C GLN A 88 -6.63 4.57 -39.83
N ASP A 89 -5.80 3.71 -40.41
CA ASP A 89 -5.64 2.31 -40.03
C ASP A 89 -5.15 2.13 -38.57
N ILE A 90 -4.40 3.12 -38.04
CA ILE A 90 -3.95 3.15 -36.65
C ILE A 90 -5.03 3.75 -35.74
N VAL A 91 -5.67 4.83 -36.17
CA VAL A 91 -6.79 5.46 -35.44
C VAL A 91 -7.95 4.48 -35.24
N ASP A 92 -8.22 3.63 -36.25
CA ASP A 92 -9.27 2.61 -36.19
C ASP A 92 -9.01 1.56 -35.10
N LEU A 93 -7.76 1.32 -34.69
CA LEU A 93 -7.42 0.41 -33.58
C LEU A 93 -7.89 0.95 -32.23
N LEU A 94 -8.03 2.28 -32.10
CA LEU A 94 -8.47 2.91 -30.86
C LEU A 94 -9.99 2.84 -30.69
N GLN A 95 -10.73 2.51 -31.74
CA GLN A 95 -12.18 2.40 -31.68
C GLN A 95 -12.60 1.29 -30.72
N THR A 96 -13.63 1.58 -29.93
CA THR A 96 -14.19 0.63 -28.96
C THR A 96 -15.69 0.51 -29.20
N LYS A 97 -16.29 -0.60 -28.73
CA LYS A 97 -17.75 -0.75 -28.78
C LYS A 97 -18.37 0.24 -27.79
N PRO A 98 -19.35 1.05 -28.20
CA PRO A 98 -20.03 1.95 -27.27
C PRO A 98 -20.64 1.18 -26.10
N VAL A 99 -20.47 1.72 -24.90
CA VAL A 99 -21.08 1.23 -23.65
C VAL A 99 -21.66 2.41 -22.88
N SER A 100 -22.72 2.13 -22.14
CA SER A 100 -23.32 3.09 -21.23
C SER A 100 -22.67 3.05 -19.85
N VAL A 101 -22.51 4.20 -19.20
CA VAL A 101 -21.93 4.33 -17.86
C VAL A 101 -22.78 5.28 -17.01
N SER A 102 -23.23 4.79 -15.85
CA SER A 102 -23.86 5.61 -14.82
C SER A 102 -22.83 6.08 -13.80
N ALA A 103 -22.91 7.32 -13.33
CA ALA A 103 -22.26 7.72 -12.09
C ALA A 103 -23.19 7.41 -10.90
N ALA A 104 -22.63 6.89 -9.81
CA ALA A 104 -23.35 6.66 -8.55
C ALA A 104 -22.64 7.39 -7.40
N ILE A 105 -23.43 8.13 -6.63
CA ILE A 105 -22.96 8.96 -5.51
C ILE A 105 -23.87 8.70 -4.30
N ILE A 106 -23.28 8.56 -3.11
CA ILE A 106 -24.02 8.66 -1.84
C ILE A 106 -23.70 9.99 -1.18
N VAL A 107 -24.68 10.60 -0.54
CA VAL A 107 -24.50 11.94 0.03
C VAL A 107 -25.22 12.09 1.37
N LYS A 108 -24.62 12.89 2.27
CA LYS A 108 -25.25 13.37 3.50
C LYS A 108 -24.56 14.63 4.00
N ASN A 109 -25.27 15.75 4.00
CA ASN A 109 -24.76 17.04 4.47
C ASN A 109 -23.45 17.48 3.79
N GLU A 110 -23.47 17.53 2.46
CA GLU A 110 -22.32 17.86 1.62
C GLU A 110 -22.52 19.18 0.85
N GLU A 111 -23.27 20.14 1.40
CA GLU A 111 -23.52 21.44 0.74
C GLU A 111 -22.23 22.17 0.34
N ARG A 112 -21.13 21.89 1.05
CA ARG A 112 -19.78 22.42 0.82
C ARG A 112 -19.20 22.02 -0.54
N CYS A 113 -19.39 20.76 -0.95
CA CYS A 113 -18.61 20.16 -2.05
C CYS A 113 -19.48 19.53 -3.14
N ILE A 114 -20.75 19.18 -2.88
CA ILE A 114 -21.60 18.46 -3.84
C ILE A 114 -21.71 19.18 -5.18
N LYS A 115 -21.76 20.52 -5.16
CA LYS A 115 -21.78 21.34 -6.38
C LYS A 115 -20.54 21.08 -7.27
N ARG A 116 -19.35 21.10 -6.67
CA ARG A 116 -18.07 20.87 -7.38
C ARG A 116 -17.98 19.44 -7.92
N CYS A 117 -18.42 18.46 -7.13
CA CYS A 117 -18.54 17.07 -7.56
C CYS A 117 -19.38 16.98 -8.83
N LEU A 118 -20.62 17.51 -8.81
CA LEU A 118 -21.54 17.44 -9.95
C LEU A 118 -21.05 18.23 -11.16
N ASP A 119 -20.54 19.44 -10.98
CA ASP A 119 -19.98 20.26 -12.08
C ASP A 119 -18.88 19.52 -12.85
N SER A 120 -18.14 18.61 -12.21
CA SER A 120 -17.06 17.83 -12.85
C SER A 120 -17.55 16.66 -13.71
N ILE A 121 -18.79 16.20 -13.52
CA ILE A 121 -19.32 14.98 -14.14
C ILE A 121 -20.55 15.20 -15.04
N ILE A 122 -21.15 16.40 -15.02
CA ILE A 122 -22.26 16.73 -15.90
C ILE A 122 -21.81 16.65 -17.37
N GLY A 123 -22.58 15.91 -18.17
CA GLY A 123 -22.27 15.65 -19.58
C GLY A 123 -21.27 14.52 -19.83
N VAL A 124 -20.69 13.92 -18.78
CA VAL A 124 -19.74 12.80 -18.90
C VAL A 124 -20.45 11.45 -18.91
N PHE A 125 -21.48 11.27 -18.08
CA PHE A 125 -22.21 10.01 -17.87
C PHE A 125 -23.58 10.01 -18.54
N ASP A 126 -24.11 8.82 -18.85
CA ASP A 126 -25.46 8.67 -19.43
C ASP A 126 -26.55 8.84 -18.38
N GLU A 127 -26.20 8.56 -17.13
CA GLU A 127 -27.08 8.62 -15.97
C GLU A 127 -26.25 9.01 -14.75
N ILE A 128 -26.81 9.84 -13.87
CA ILE A 128 -26.21 10.18 -12.58
C ILE A 128 -27.25 9.85 -11.51
N VAL A 129 -26.92 8.90 -10.64
CA VAL A 129 -27.73 8.48 -9.49
C VAL A 129 -27.11 9.03 -8.22
N VAL A 130 -27.90 9.76 -7.44
CA VAL A 130 -27.52 10.26 -6.12
C VAL A 130 -28.47 9.65 -5.08
N VAL A 131 -27.92 9.00 -4.06
CA VAL A 131 -28.66 8.54 -2.89
C VAL A 131 -28.35 9.42 -1.70
N ASP A 132 -29.31 10.24 -1.30
CA ASP A 132 -29.27 11.04 -0.08
C ASP A 132 -29.72 10.20 1.12
N SER A 133 -28.92 10.21 2.18
CA SER A 133 -29.19 9.44 3.41
C SER A 133 -29.74 10.29 4.57
N GLY A 134 -30.46 11.37 4.22
CA GLY A 134 -31.11 12.28 5.15
C GLY A 134 -30.31 13.55 5.42
N SER A 135 -29.95 14.29 4.36
CA SER A 135 -29.36 15.63 4.51
C SER A 135 -30.35 16.61 5.14
N ILE A 136 -29.84 17.49 6.00
CA ILE A 136 -30.59 18.55 6.69
C ILE A 136 -30.04 19.96 6.37
N ASP A 137 -28.94 20.03 5.63
CA ASP A 137 -28.33 21.25 5.12
C ASP A 137 -28.84 21.56 3.69
N GLN A 138 -28.16 22.44 2.95
CA GLN A 138 -28.58 22.83 1.60
C GLN A 138 -28.24 21.80 0.50
N THR A 139 -27.71 20.62 0.84
CA THR A 139 -27.36 19.58 -0.15
C THR A 139 -28.50 19.27 -1.10
N LEU A 140 -29.70 19.01 -0.56
CA LEU A 140 -30.88 18.69 -1.38
C LEU A 140 -31.32 19.87 -2.23
N SER A 141 -31.21 21.10 -1.72
CA SER A 141 -31.52 22.31 -2.50
C SER A 141 -30.57 22.44 -3.68
N ILE A 142 -29.26 22.23 -3.48
CA ILE A 142 -28.26 22.31 -4.56
C ILE A 142 -28.52 21.25 -5.62
N LEU A 143 -28.91 20.03 -5.22
CA LEU A 143 -29.25 18.95 -6.16
C LEU A 143 -30.40 19.32 -7.10
N THR A 144 -31.34 20.18 -6.69
CA THR A 144 -32.45 20.62 -7.56
C THR A 144 -31.98 21.47 -8.75
N ASP A 145 -30.78 22.07 -8.68
CA ASP A 145 -30.20 22.84 -9.78
C ASP A 145 -29.67 21.94 -10.91
N TYR A 146 -29.64 20.60 -10.71
CA TYR A 146 -29.13 19.61 -11.64
C TYR A 146 -30.24 18.67 -12.15
N PRO A 147 -31.06 19.08 -13.14
CA PRO A 147 -32.25 18.33 -13.56
C PRO A 147 -31.96 16.97 -14.18
N THR A 148 -30.72 16.70 -14.60
CA THR A 148 -30.27 15.41 -15.15
C THR A 148 -29.88 14.39 -14.08
N VAL A 149 -29.83 14.80 -12.80
CA VAL A 149 -29.45 13.95 -11.68
C VAL A 149 -30.70 13.30 -11.09
N LYS A 150 -30.68 11.97 -10.97
CA LYS A 150 -31.73 11.19 -10.31
C LYS A 150 -31.44 11.11 -8.83
N VAL A 151 -32.18 11.87 -8.03
CA VAL A 151 -32.03 11.90 -6.56
C VAL A 151 -33.01 10.94 -5.93
N HIS A 152 -32.48 10.02 -5.13
CA HIS A 152 -33.23 9.08 -4.31
C HIS A 152 -32.92 9.37 -2.84
N GLN A 153 -33.93 9.22 -1.98
CA GLN A 153 -33.75 9.43 -0.54
C GLN A 153 -33.95 8.10 0.18
N THR A 154 -33.07 7.83 1.13
CA THR A 154 -33.16 6.67 2.02
C THR A 154 -32.78 7.05 3.45
N VAL A 155 -33.01 6.13 4.38
CA VAL A 155 -32.67 6.33 5.80
C VAL A 155 -31.33 5.68 6.07
N TRP A 156 -30.41 6.42 6.70
CA TRP A 156 -29.17 5.84 7.22
C TRP A 156 -29.48 4.72 8.22
N ASN A 157 -28.92 3.53 7.98
CA ASN A 157 -29.18 2.31 8.76
C ASN A 157 -27.88 1.63 9.22
N ASP A 158 -26.89 2.46 9.54
CA ASP A 158 -25.58 2.03 10.00
C ASP A 158 -24.85 1.14 8.99
N SER A 159 -24.97 1.44 7.69
CA SER A 159 -24.29 0.69 6.64
C SER A 159 -24.05 1.52 5.39
N PHE A 160 -22.79 1.80 5.08
CA PHE A 160 -22.39 2.42 3.82
C PHE A 160 -22.65 1.48 2.64
N SER A 161 -22.40 0.17 2.78
CA SER A 161 -22.68 -0.78 1.69
C SER A 161 -24.15 -0.79 1.32
N GLN A 162 -25.07 -0.63 2.28
CA GLN A 162 -26.49 -0.57 1.97
C GLN A 162 -26.85 0.71 1.20
N LEU A 163 -26.26 1.87 1.53
CA LEU A 163 -26.41 3.06 0.70
C LEU A 163 -25.85 2.85 -0.72
N ARG A 164 -24.69 2.19 -0.82
CA ARG A 164 -24.08 1.90 -2.12
C ARG A 164 -24.92 0.93 -2.95
N ASN A 165 -25.46 -0.10 -2.32
CA ASN A 165 -26.34 -1.08 -2.96
C ASN A 165 -27.70 -0.48 -3.34
N GLU A 166 -28.23 0.45 -2.53
CA GLU A 166 -29.42 1.24 -2.90
C GLU A 166 -29.15 2.04 -4.17
N ALA A 167 -28.00 2.73 -4.27
CA ALA A 167 -27.63 3.46 -5.49
C ALA A 167 -27.50 2.52 -6.69
N LEU A 168 -26.84 1.36 -6.50
CA LEU A 168 -26.70 0.34 -7.55
C LEU A 168 -28.05 -0.19 -8.04
N ALA A 169 -29.06 -0.29 -7.18
CA ALA A 169 -30.39 -0.76 -7.58
C ALA A 169 -31.09 0.18 -8.56
N HIS A 170 -30.72 1.46 -8.60
CA HIS A 170 -31.25 2.47 -9.53
C HIS A 170 -30.39 2.64 -10.79
N VAL A 171 -29.22 2.01 -10.87
CA VAL A 171 -28.34 2.08 -12.04
C VAL A 171 -28.90 1.22 -13.18
N THR A 172 -29.06 1.83 -14.35
CA THR A 172 -29.62 1.18 -15.55
C THR A 172 -28.60 0.93 -16.66
N SER A 173 -27.42 1.54 -16.58
CA SER A 173 -26.35 1.43 -17.59
C SER A 173 -25.59 0.10 -17.51
N ASP A 174 -24.76 -0.17 -18.53
CA ASP A 174 -23.89 -1.35 -18.60
C ASP A 174 -22.85 -1.36 -17.46
N TRP A 175 -22.32 -0.17 -17.14
CA TRP A 175 -21.29 0.06 -16.13
C TRP A 175 -21.72 1.12 -15.11
N VAL A 176 -21.11 1.04 -13.93
CA VAL A 176 -21.22 2.06 -12.89
C VAL A 176 -19.84 2.61 -12.53
N PHE A 177 -19.76 3.92 -12.40
CA PHE A 177 -18.63 4.67 -11.86
C PHE A 177 -19.02 5.24 -10.50
N TRP A 178 -18.32 4.83 -9.45
CA TRP A 178 -18.52 5.28 -8.09
C TRP A 178 -17.73 6.56 -7.83
N LEU A 179 -18.37 7.59 -7.28
CA LEU A 179 -17.74 8.85 -6.90
C LEU A 179 -18.28 9.30 -5.54
N ASP A 180 -17.41 9.65 -4.61
CA ASP A 180 -17.86 10.23 -3.32
C ASP A 180 -18.12 11.74 -3.49
N ALA A 181 -19.02 12.30 -2.69
CA ALA A 181 -19.52 13.67 -2.87
C ALA A 181 -18.45 14.78 -2.66
N ASP A 182 -17.36 14.46 -1.96
CA ASP A 182 -16.20 15.31 -1.73
C ASP A 182 -15.08 15.12 -2.78
N GLU A 183 -15.30 14.24 -3.76
CA GLU A 183 -14.40 13.99 -4.89
C GLU A 183 -14.86 14.75 -6.16
N TRP A 184 -13.94 14.99 -7.10
CA TRP A 184 -14.30 15.51 -8.43
C TRP A 184 -13.39 14.96 -9.53
N LEU A 185 -13.94 14.74 -10.72
CA LEU A 185 -13.26 14.08 -11.83
C LEU A 185 -12.18 14.98 -12.45
N HIS A 186 -11.02 14.40 -12.75
CA HIS A 186 -9.96 15.09 -13.46
C HIS A 186 -10.40 15.38 -14.92
N PRO A 187 -10.33 16.63 -15.39
CA PRO A 187 -10.94 17.02 -16.67
C PRO A 187 -10.33 16.32 -17.90
N GLU A 188 -9.04 15.99 -17.87
CA GLU A 188 -8.39 15.25 -18.96
C GLU A 188 -8.82 13.78 -19.08
N ASP A 189 -9.44 13.21 -18.04
CA ASP A 189 -9.68 11.77 -17.97
C ASP A 189 -11.16 11.41 -18.27
N GLN A 190 -12.00 12.38 -18.63
CA GLN A 190 -13.44 12.15 -18.90
C GLN A 190 -13.67 11.07 -19.97
N ALA A 191 -12.92 11.11 -21.08
CA ALA A 191 -13.02 10.13 -22.16
C ALA A 191 -12.49 8.73 -21.76
N ASN A 192 -11.61 8.66 -20.76
CA ASN A 192 -10.99 7.42 -20.31
C ASN A 192 -11.99 6.48 -19.65
N ILE A 193 -13.04 7.03 -19.01
CA ILE A 193 -14.09 6.23 -18.35
C ILE A 193 -14.76 5.28 -19.35
N ARG A 194 -15.31 5.82 -20.44
CA ARG A 194 -16.01 5.02 -21.46
C ARG A 194 -15.04 4.11 -22.21
N THR A 195 -13.85 4.61 -22.51
CA THR A 195 -12.81 3.83 -23.19
C THR A 195 -12.41 2.61 -22.37
N ALA A 196 -12.14 2.78 -21.08
CA ALA A 196 -11.79 1.69 -20.18
C ALA A 196 -12.96 0.69 -20.01
N ALA A 197 -14.17 1.18 -19.74
CA ALA A 197 -15.36 0.33 -19.64
C ALA A 197 -15.57 -0.51 -20.91
N ALA A 198 -15.44 0.11 -22.09
CA ALA A 198 -15.60 -0.58 -23.36
C ALA A 198 -14.51 -1.64 -23.62
N LEU A 199 -13.24 -1.33 -23.33
CA LEU A 199 -12.13 -2.27 -23.50
C LEU A 199 -12.29 -3.53 -22.63
N TYR A 200 -12.73 -3.34 -21.38
CA TYR A 200 -12.87 -4.43 -20.42
C TYR A 200 -14.20 -5.20 -20.55
N SER A 201 -15.17 -4.70 -21.32
CA SER A 201 -16.45 -5.39 -21.53
C SER A 201 -16.33 -6.73 -22.29
N GLY A 202 -15.21 -6.96 -22.98
CA GLY A 202 -14.98 -8.16 -23.79
C GLY A 202 -14.53 -9.42 -23.05
N LEU A 203 -14.39 -9.40 -21.72
CA LEU A 203 -13.71 -10.46 -20.95
C LEU A 203 -14.54 -11.72 -20.65
N GLY A 204 -15.74 -11.86 -21.23
CA GLY A 204 -16.56 -13.05 -21.08
C GLY A 204 -16.95 -13.30 -19.62
N HIS A 205 -16.54 -14.46 -19.06
CA HIS A 205 -16.91 -14.85 -17.70
C HIS A 205 -16.20 -14.03 -16.61
N ILE A 206 -15.00 -13.49 -16.88
CA ILE A 206 -14.25 -12.67 -15.93
C ILE A 206 -14.94 -11.32 -15.74
N ILE A 207 -15.15 -10.90 -14.49
CA ILE A 207 -15.76 -9.62 -14.15
C ILE A 207 -14.66 -8.58 -13.90
N PRO A 208 -14.49 -7.56 -14.75
CA PRO A 208 -13.53 -6.50 -14.50
C PRO A 208 -14.01 -5.57 -13.38
N VAL A 209 -13.09 -5.23 -12.47
CA VAL A 209 -13.27 -4.18 -11.45
C VAL A 209 -12.09 -3.24 -11.57
N LEU A 210 -12.34 -2.03 -12.05
CA LEU A 210 -11.32 -1.06 -12.39
C LEU A 210 -11.10 -0.09 -11.23
N HIS A 211 -9.82 0.11 -10.91
CA HIS A 211 -9.41 1.05 -9.88
C HIS A 211 -9.09 2.40 -10.51
N VAL A 212 -9.52 3.44 -9.81
CA VAL A 212 -9.40 4.85 -10.21
C VAL A 212 -8.41 5.51 -9.26
N GLY A 213 -7.59 6.41 -9.80
CA GLY A 213 -6.55 7.12 -9.07
C GLY A 213 -7.14 8.21 -8.20
N LEU A 214 -6.96 8.10 -6.90
CA LEU A 214 -7.36 9.11 -5.93
C LEU A 214 -6.19 10.07 -5.69
N ILE A 215 -6.32 11.31 -6.19
CA ILE A 215 -5.33 12.37 -5.98
C ILE A 215 -5.61 13.07 -4.64
N ASN A 216 -4.68 12.90 -3.71
CA ASN A 216 -4.67 13.57 -2.42
C ASN A 216 -3.50 14.56 -2.34
N GLN A 217 -3.69 15.65 -1.60
CA GLN A 217 -2.63 16.59 -1.24
C GLN A 217 -2.06 16.21 0.13
N VAL A 218 -0.83 15.72 0.18
CA VAL A 218 -0.14 15.35 1.43
C VAL A 218 1.12 16.19 1.58
N ASN A 219 1.17 17.06 2.59
CA ASN A 219 2.30 17.96 2.85
C ASN A 219 2.73 18.81 1.63
N GLY A 220 1.77 19.25 0.82
CA GLY A 220 2.01 20.03 -0.40
C GLY A 220 2.52 19.21 -1.60
N THR A 221 2.48 17.87 -1.51
CA THR A 221 2.78 16.95 -2.62
C THR A 221 1.52 16.22 -3.04
N GLU A 222 1.28 16.11 -4.34
CA GLU A 222 0.23 15.26 -4.89
C GLU A 222 0.63 13.80 -4.84
N VAL A 223 -0.20 12.98 -4.20
CA VAL A 223 -0.07 11.53 -4.18
C VAL A 223 -1.32 10.95 -4.84
N CYS A 224 -1.12 10.11 -5.85
CA CYS A 224 -2.19 9.40 -6.54
C CYS A 224 -2.16 7.93 -6.15
N ASP A 225 -3.27 7.41 -5.61
CA ASP A 225 -3.40 6.01 -5.20
C ASP A 225 -4.46 5.29 -6.04
N TYR A 226 -4.09 4.16 -6.66
CA TYR A 226 -4.98 3.31 -7.48
C TYR A 226 -5.46 2.06 -6.72
N SER A 227 -5.70 2.17 -5.42
CA SER A 227 -6.13 1.05 -4.58
C SER A 227 -7.65 0.85 -4.53
N VAL A 228 -8.45 1.83 -4.93
CA VAL A 228 -9.90 1.83 -4.71
C VAL A 228 -10.66 1.41 -5.96
N PRO A 229 -11.48 0.34 -5.89
CA PRO A 229 -12.35 -0.06 -7.00
C PRO A 229 -13.51 0.93 -7.17
N ARG A 230 -13.63 1.52 -8.36
CA ARG A 230 -14.62 2.57 -8.64
C ARG A 230 -15.37 2.36 -9.95
N LEU A 231 -14.91 1.54 -10.89
CA LEU A 231 -15.59 1.34 -12.18
C LEU A 231 -15.78 -0.14 -12.49
N PHE A 232 -17.02 -0.62 -12.58
CA PHE A 232 -17.34 -2.03 -12.80
C PHE A 232 -18.68 -2.24 -13.51
N PRO A 233 -18.93 -3.43 -14.13
CA PRO A 233 -20.21 -3.74 -14.76
C PRO A 233 -21.35 -3.79 -13.74
N ALA A 234 -22.43 -3.06 -13.99
CA ALA A 234 -23.55 -2.94 -13.04
C ALA A 234 -24.39 -4.23 -12.96
N GLN A 235 -24.59 -4.91 -14.10
CA GLN A 235 -25.55 -6.03 -14.22
C GLN A 235 -24.90 -7.42 -14.11
N ARG A 236 -23.81 -7.56 -13.35
CA ARG A 236 -23.07 -8.83 -13.20
C ARG A 236 -23.13 -9.43 -11.80
N GLY A 237 -24.13 -9.07 -11.01
CA GLY A 237 -24.34 -9.62 -9.66
C GLY A 237 -23.28 -9.17 -8.64
N LEU A 238 -22.64 -8.02 -8.89
CA LEU A 238 -21.75 -7.36 -7.95
C LEU A 238 -22.56 -6.55 -6.93
N TYR A 239 -22.11 -6.56 -5.68
CA TYR A 239 -22.67 -5.74 -4.61
C TYR A 239 -21.58 -5.36 -3.61
N TYR A 240 -21.81 -4.31 -2.83
CA TYR A 240 -20.94 -3.92 -1.72
C TYR A 240 -21.28 -4.72 -0.46
N SER A 241 -20.26 -5.27 0.19
CA SER A 241 -20.36 -6.01 1.45
C SER A 241 -19.54 -5.35 2.57
N GLY A 242 -20.03 -5.44 3.81
CA GLY A 242 -19.48 -4.79 5.00
C GLY A 242 -20.10 -3.42 5.26
N ARG A 243 -20.42 -3.09 6.53
CA ARG A 243 -21.05 -1.80 6.89
C ARG A 243 -20.14 -0.60 6.65
N ILE A 244 -18.82 -0.80 6.76
CA ILE A 244 -17.74 0.14 6.44
C ILE A 244 -16.54 -0.64 5.88
N HIS A 245 -15.60 0.04 5.23
CA HIS A 245 -14.51 -0.59 4.47
C HIS A 245 -15.06 -1.54 3.41
N GLU A 246 -16.11 -1.10 2.72
CA GLU A 246 -16.92 -1.99 1.91
C GLU A 246 -16.10 -2.60 0.78
N GLN A 247 -16.35 -3.88 0.53
CA GLN A 247 -15.67 -4.63 -0.52
C GLN A 247 -16.69 -5.03 -1.58
N ILE A 248 -16.27 -5.03 -2.84
CA ILE A 248 -17.07 -5.59 -3.92
C ILE A 248 -17.09 -7.11 -3.76
N ALA A 249 -18.29 -7.68 -3.76
CA ALA A 249 -18.55 -9.10 -3.62
C ALA A 249 -19.40 -9.60 -4.79
N THR A 250 -19.33 -10.89 -5.08
CA THR A 250 -20.28 -11.58 -5.97
C THR A 250 -21.33 -12.32 -5.14
N GLN A 251 -22.53 -12.48 -5.69
CA GLN A 251 -23.59 -13.29 -5.07
C GLN A 251 -23.17 -14.77 -4.85
N GLU A 252 -22.32 -15.30 -5.73
CA GLU A 252 -21.93 -16.72 -5.71
C GLU A 252 -20.74 -17.01 -4.77
N GLU A 253 -19.69 -16.18 -4.80
CA GLU A 253 -18.41 -16.44 -4.10
C GLU A 253 -18.08 -15.41 -3.01
N GLY A 254 -18.92 -14.39 -2.83
CA GLY A 254 -18.71 -13.32 -1.86
C GLY A 254 -17.49 -12.45 -2.18
N ILE A 255 -16.82 -11.96 -1.14
CA ILE A 255 -15.63 -11.07 -1.25
C ILE A 255 -14.35 -11.82 -1.65
N PHE A 256 -14.35 -13.14 -1.64
CA PHE A 256 -13.19 -13.99 -1.97
C PHE A 256 -13.30 -14.64 -3.35
N THR A 257 -14.07 -14.00 -4.22
CA THR A 257 -14.31 -14.41 -5.60
C THR A 257 -13.00 -14.47 -6.38
N SER A 258 -12.83 -15.55 -7.14
CA SER A 258 -11.70 -15.71 -8.06
C SER A 258 -12.01 -15.19 -9.47
N ASN A 259 -13.28 -14.87 -9.72
CA ASN A 259 -13.77 -14.48 -11.04
C ASN A 259 -13.75 -12.95 -11.28
N VAL A 260 -13.05 -12.20 -10.43
CA VAL A 260 -12.90 -10.74 -10.56
C VAL A 260 -11.47 -10.38 -10.94
N LEU A 261 -11.34 -9.54 -11.97
CA LEU A 261 -10.08 -8.98 -12.41
C LEU A 261 -9.97 -7.53 -11.94
N HIS A 262 -9.10 -7.30 -10.95
CA HIS A 262 -8.75 -5.96 -10.49
C HIS A 262 -7.67 -5.34 -11.37
N LYS A 263 -7.94 -4.14 -11.92
CA LYS A 263 -6.96 -3.42 -12.76
C LYS A 263 -6.97 -1.92 -12.49
N PRO A 264 -5.81 -1.28 -12.25
CA PRO A 264 -5.72 0.17 -12.22
C PRO A 264 -5.91 0.73 -13.63
N THR A 265 -6.53 1.90 -13.72
CA THR A 265 -6.74 2.60 -15.00
C THR A 265 -6.46 4.08 -14.82
N LYS A 266 -5.95 4.76 -15.86
CA LYS A 266 -5.70 6.22 -15.82
C LYS A 266 -6.99 7.03 -15.88
N ILE A 267 -7.75 6.94 -14.81
CA ILE A 267 -8.87 7.80 -14.50
C ILE A 267 -8.55 8.36 -13.13
N ARG A 268 -8.49 9.67 -13.00
CA ARG A 268 -8.13 10.34 -11.75
C ARG A 268 -9.31 11.13 -11.21
N VAL A 269 -9.48 11.09 -9.91
CA VAL A 269 -10.39 11.95 -9.16
C VAL A 269 -9.57 12.67 -8.10
N PHE A 270 -9.85 13.95 -7.92
CA PHE A 270 -9.31 14.71 -6.80
C PHE A 270 -10.20 14.51 -5.58
N HIS A 271 -9.60 14.53 -4.40
CA HIS A 271 -10.31 14.40 -3.13
C HIS A 271 -9.98 15.57 -2.22
N ASP A 272 -11.02 16.25 -1.73
CA ASP A 272 -10.91 17.38 -0.81
C ASP A 272 -10.77 16.86 0.62
N GLY A 273 -9.62 16.24 0.90
CA GLY A 273 -9.26 15.74 2.23
C GLY A 273 -8.85 16.83 3.21
N TYR A 274 -9.44 18.04 3.15
CA TYR A 274 -9.10 19.12 4.07
C TYR A 274 -9.27 18.65 5.53
N GLU A 275 -8.26 18.97 6.34
CA GLU A 275 -8.17 18.64 7.77
C GLU A 275 -9.48 18.99 8.47
N ALA A 276 -10.28 17.95 8.73
CA ALA A 276 -11.50 18.07 9.50
C ALA A 276 -11.14 18.72 10.83
N PHE A 277 -11.92 19.72 11.23
CA PHE A 277 -11.82 20.28 12.57
C PHE A 277 -11.79 19.12 13.57
N VAL A 278 -10.87 19.16 14.55
CA VAL A 278 -10.58 18.11 15.56
C VAL A 278 -11.83 17.50 16.24
N LYS A 279 -12.99 18.14 16.11
CA LYS A 279 -14.30 17.68 16.60
C LYS A 279 -15.06 16.76 15.62
N GLU A 280 -15.07 17.03 14.32
CA GLU A 280 -15.74 16.19 13.29
C GLU A 280 -15.05 14.83 13.14
N ASP A 281 -13.74 14.79 13.34
CA ASP A 281 -12.96 13.56 13.35
C ASP A 281 -13.42 12.59 14.44
N LYS A 282 -13.68 13.08 15.67
CA LYS A 282 -14.07 12.20 16.79
C LYS A 282 -15.40 11.49 16.55
N ASP A 283 -16.40 12.19 16.02
CA ASP A 283 -17.70 11.60 15.72
C ASP A 283 -17.60 10.59 14.57
N LYS A 284 -16.79 10.89 13.54
CA LYS A 284 -16.48 9.97 12.45
C LYS A 284 -15.80 8.70 12.96
N PHE A 285 -14.79 8.82 13.82
CA PHE A 285 -14.10 7.68 14.45
C PHE A 285 -15.05 6.84 15.30
N ASN A 286 -15.84 7.46 16.17
CA ASN A 286 -16.80 6.75 17.02
C ASN A 286 -17.84 5.99 16.19
N ARG A 287 -18.37 6.61 15.13
CA ARG A 287 -19.26 5.95 14.17
C ARG A 287 -18.55 4.75 13.53
N ASN A 288 -17.34 4.93 13.00
CA ASN A 288 -16.62 3.86 12.32
C ASN A 288 -16.36 2.66 13.26
N ILE A 289 -15.96 2.90 14.52
CA ILE A 289 -15.80 1.85 15.53
C ILE A 289 -17.14 1.17 15.84
N HIS A 290 -18.23 1.92 15.96
CA HIS A 290 -19.56 1.35 16.16
C HIS A 290 -19.94 0.41 15.00
N LEU A 291 -19.76 0.84 13.76
CA LEU A 291 -20.01 0.02 12.57
C LEU A 291 -19.15 -1.25 12.55
N LEU A 292 -17.87 -1.13 12.86
CA LEU A 292 -16.95 -2.27 12.94
C LEU A 292 -17.32 -3.26 14.03
N ARG A 293 -17.84 -2.78 15.17
CA ARG A 293 -18.37 -3.65 16.24
C ARG A 293 -19.63 -4.39 15.81
N LEU A 294 -20.53 -3.74 15.07
CA LEU A 294 -21.70 -4.43 14.50
C LEU A 294 -21.24 -5.53 13.53
N MET A 295 -20.28 -5.23 12.65
CA MET A 295 -19.75 -6.21 11.69
C MET A 295 -19.11 -7.42 12.35
N THR A 296 -18.36 -7.24 13.45
CA THR A 296 -17.79 -8.37 14.20
C THR A 296 -18.81 -9.14 15.03
N GLN A 297 -19.99 -8.57 15.32
CA GLN A 297 -21.11 -9.28 15.95
C GLN A 297 -21.92 -10.07 14.92
N GLU A 298 -22.12 -9.51 13.73
CA GLU A 298 -22.86 -10.13 12.62
C GLU A 298 -22.09 -11.29 12.00
N GLU A 299 -20.78 -11.11 11.81
CA GLU A 299 -19.88 -12.10 11.22
C GLU A 299 -18.64 -12.30 12.12
N PRO A 300 -18.80 -12.97 13.28
CA PRO A 300 -17.70 -13.13 14.23
C PRO A 300 -16.53 -13.94 13.68
N GLU A 301 -16.76 -14.80 12.69
CA GLU A 301 -15.71 -15.62 12.06
C GLU A 301 -14.97 -14.87 10.93
N ASN A 302 -15.35 -13.65 10.61
CA ASN A 302 -14.70 -12.87 9.57
C ASN A 302 -13.45 -12.18 10.11
N SER A 303 -12.28 -12.73 9.76
CA SER A 303 -10.98 -12.17 10.14
C SER A 303 -10.80 -10.70 9.71
N GLY A 304 -11.35 -10.29 8.57
CA GLY A 304 -11.18 -8.93 8.05
C GLY A 304 -11.78 -7.87 8.97
N TRP A 305 -12.97 -8.14 9.51
CA TRP A 305 -13.67 -7.22 10.42
C TRP A 305 -12.91 -7.00 11.73
N TRP A 306 -12.34 -8.07 12.29
CA TRP A 306 -11.47 -7.96 13.46
C TRP A 306 -10.18 -7.20 13.18
N TYR A 307 -9.56 -7.40 12.01
CA TYR A 307 -8.39 -6.63 11.58
C TYR A 307 -8.71 -5.13 11.49
N PHE A 308 -9.79 -4.74 10.81
CA PHE A 308 -10.17 -3.34 10.69
C PHE A 308 -10.51 -2.73 12.06
N LEU A 309 -11.26 -3.44 12.89
CA LEU A 309 -11.58 -3.00 14.25
C LEU A 309 -10.31 -2.80 15.10
N GLY A 310 -9.35 -3.74 15.03
CA GLY A 310 -8.07 -3.62 15.72
C GLY A 310 -7.27 -2.41 15.25
N ARG A 311 -7.16 -2.19 13.92
CA ARG A 311 -6.44 -1.06 13.33
C ARG A 311 -7.04 0.29 13.73
N GLU A 312 -8.36 0.45 13.62
CA GLU A 312 -9.02 1.71 13.98
C GLU A 312 -8.99 1.96 15.50
N THR A 313 -9.12 0.89 16.32
CA THR A 313 -8.99 1.00 17.78
C THR A 313 -7.57 1.43 18.18
N MET A 314 -6.55 0.97 17.45
CA MET A 314 -5.16 1.40 17.66
C MET A 314 -4.98 2.90 17.37
N SER A 315 -5.63 3.44 16.33
CA SER A 315 -5.60 4.87 16.01
C SER A 315 -6.19 5.77 17.13
N LEU A 316 -7.09 5.21 17.97
CA LEU A 316 -7.62 5.87 19.17
C LEU A 316 -6.67 5.81 20.37
N GLY A 317 -5.54 5.11 20.26
CA GLY A 317 -4.58 4.90 21.34
C GLY A 317 -4.97 3.79 22.32
N ASP A 318 -6.06 3.05 22.07
CA ASP A 318 -6.47 1.90 22.88
C ASP A 318 -5.75 0.63 22.41
N TYR A 319 -4.48 0.55 22.77
CA TYR A 319 -3.60 -0.53 22.34
C TYR A 319 -3.98 -1.91 22.93
N ASP A 320 -4.66 -1.95 24.08
CA ASP A 320 -5.05 -3.20 24.74
C ASP A 320 -6.16 -3.90 23.96
N ASN A 321 -7.26 -3.20 23.73
CA ASN A 321 -8.36 -3.76 22.95
C ASN A 321 -7.94 -4.02 21.50
N ALA A 322 -7.12 -3.14 20.91
CA ALA A 322 -6.59 -3.34 19.56
C ALA A 322 -5.83 -4.67 19.43
N LEU A 323 -4.95 -5.00 20.39
CA LEU A 323 -4.20 -6.24 20.36
C LEU A 323 -5.10 -7.47 20.47
N ASP A 324 -6.14 -7.41 21.32
CA ASP A 324 -7.11 -8.50 21.45
C ASP A 324 -7.94 -8.70 20.18
N TYR A 325 -8.35 -7.62 19.50
CA TYR A 325 -9.01 -7.71 18.21
C TYR A 325 -8.10 -8.27 17.11
N LEU A 326 -6.83 -7.87 17.07
CA LEU A 326 -5.87 -8.42 16.11
C LEU A 326 -5.59 -9.92 16.36
N ARG A 327 -5.58 -10.37 17.63
CA ARG A 327 -5.49 -11.79 17.97
C ARG A 327 -6.71 -12.57 17.50
N LYS A 328 -7.92 -12.02 17.64
CA LYS A 328 -9.14 -12.62 17.07
C LYS A 328 -9.06 -12.71 15.55
N SER A 329 -8.55 -11.68 14.88
CA SER A 329 -8.26 -11.74 13.45
C SER A 329 -7.33 -12.92 13.12
N GLU A 330 -6.21 -13.07 13.82
CA GLU A 330 -5.28 -14.19 13.61
C GLU A 330 -5.97 -15.55 13.83
N GLU A 331 -6.78 -15.69 14.88
CA GLU A 331 -7.51 -16.91 15.19
C GLU A 331 -8.44 -17.34 14.05
N HIS A 332 -9.30 -16.42 13.59
CA HIS A 332 -10.27 -16.69 12.53
C HIS A 332 -9.62 -16.86 11.15
N ALA A 333 -8.48 -16.20 10.89
CA ALA A 333 -7.75 -16.37 9.64
C ALA A 333 -7.26 -17.81 9.41
N ARG A 334 -7.05 -18.61 10.48
CA ARG A 334 -6.66 -20.02 10.35
C ARG A 334 -7.70 -20.85 9.58
N ALA A 335 -8.97 -20.48 9.67
CA ALA A 335 -10.05 -21.12 8.93
C ALA A 335 -10.24 -20.53 7.52
N ASN A 336 -9.60 -19.39 7.21
CA ASN A 336 -9.76 -18.69 5.95
C ASN A 336 -8.40 -18.46 5.24
N PRO A 337 -7.92 -19.42 4.44
CA PRO A 337 -6.65 -19.32 3.73
C PRO A 337 -6.63 -18.22 2.66
N LYS A 338 -7.79 -17.66 2.27
CA LYS A 338 -7.88 -16.57 1.28
C LYS A 338 -7.68 -15.18 1.90
N PHE A 339 -7.58 -15.06 3.23
CA PHE A 339 -7.35 -13.78 3.89
C PHE A 339 -5.90 -13.29 3.73
N GLY A 340 -5.64 -12.51 2.68
CA GLY A 340 -4.30 -12.06 2.30
C GLY A 340 -3.66 -10.98 3.20
N ARG A 341 -4.40 -10.38 4.15
CA ARG A 341 -3.91 -9.27 5.00
C ARG A 341 -3.26 -9.72 6.32
N MET A 342 -3.03 -11.01 6.51
CA MET A 342 -2.33 -11.51 7.69
C MET A 342 -0.94 -10.90 7.94
N PRO A 343 -0.12 -10.59 6.92
CA PRO A 343 1.14 -9.88 7.15
C PRO A 343 0.94 -8.53 7.84
N GLU A 344 -0.07 -7.76 7.44
CA GLU A 344 -0.40 -6.48 8.08
C GLU A 344 -0.87 -6.67 9.53
N VAL A 345 -1.70 -7.69 9.80
CA VAL A 345 -2.12 -8.04 11.18
C VAL A 345 -0.89 -8.26 12.06
N TYR A 346 0.07 -9.07 11.61
CA TYR A 346 1.30 -9.31 12.36
C TYR A 346 2.13 -8.05 12.53
N MET A 347 2.24 -7.18 11.52
CA MET A 347 2.98 -5.92 11.65
C MET A 347 2.33 -4.97 12.68
N LEU A 348 1.01 -4.90 12.73
CA LEU A 348 0.30 -4.12 13.74
C LEU A 348 0.53 -4.69 15.14
N MET A 349 0.41 -6.01 15.31
CA MET A 349 0.72 -6.69 16.59
C MET A 349 2.17 -6.43 17.02
N THR A 350 3.14 -6.54 16.10
CA THR A 350 4.55 -6.23 16.35
C THR A 350 4.72 -4.81 16.88
N ARG A 351 4.08 -3.81 16.27
CA ARG A 351 4.18 -2.41 16.73
C ARG A 351 3.64 -2.24 18.15
N ILE A 352 2.49 -2.85 18.46
CA ILE A 352 1.91 -2.80 19.80
C ILE A 352 2.84 -3.48 20.82
N LEU A 353 3.26 -4.71 20.56
CA LEU A 353 4.10 -5.49 21.47
C LEU A 353 5.48 -4.84 21.69
N ALA A 354 6.09 -4.31 20.63
CA ALA A 354 7.35 -3.59 20.71
C ALA A 354 7.22 -2.32 21.56
N SER A 355 6.10 -1.59 21.46
CA SER A 355 5.85 -0.40 22.30
C SER A 355 5.75 -0.73 23.80
N ARG A 356 5.41 -1.98 24.13
CA ARG A 356 5.33 -2.51 25.50
C ARG A 356 6.63 -3.18 25.97
N ASN A 357 7.66 -3.19 25.14
CA ASN A 357 8.91 -3.95 25.35
C ASN A 357 8.70 -5.48 25.43
N GLU A 358 7.62 -6.01 24.84
CA GLU A 358 7.36 -7.46 24.75
C GLU A 358 8.10 -8.07 23.54
N TRP A 359 9.43 -8.03 23.59
CA TRP A 359 10.30 -8.27 22.43
C TRP A 359 10.19 -9.69 21.85
N GLU A 360 10.03 -10.71 22.68
CA GLU A 360 9.88 -12.11 22.25
C GLU A 360 8.62 -12.29 21.39
N GLN A 361 7.52 -11.68 21.82
CA GLN A 361 6.24 -11.81 21.13
C GLN A 361 6.21 -10.97 19.85
N ALA A 362 6.82 -9.78 19.88
CA ALA A 362 7.00 -8.94 18.71
C ALA A 362 7.86 -9.64 17.64
N GLU A 363 8.95 -10.28 18.06
CA GLU A 363 9.81 -11.08 17.18
C GLU A 363 9.04 -12.25 16.55
N GLU A 364 8.23 -12.96 17.33
CA GLU A 364 7.39 -14.06 16.83
C GLU A 364 6.40 -13.58 15.75
N CYS A 365 5.77 -12.42 15.94
CA CYS A 365 4.88 -11.83 14.92
C CYS A 365 5.62 -11.56 13.60
N CYS A 366 6.82 -10.98 13.65
CA CYS A 366 7.65 -10.78 12.46
C CYS A 366 7.99 -12.12 11.77
N ARG A 367 8.33 -13.15 12.54
CA ARG A 367 8.64 -14.49 12.00
C ARG A 367 7.42 -15.14 11.35
N LYS A 368 6.22 -14.98 11.93
CA LYS A 368 4.97 -15.43 11.31
C LYS A 368 4.69 -14.72 9.99
N ALA A 369 4.91 -13.40 9.92
CA ALA A 369 4.79 -12.64 8.67
C ALA A 369 5.75 -13.15 7.59
N LEU A 370 7.02 -13.40 7.96
CA LEU A 370 8.04 -13.95 7.04
C LEU A 370 7.77 -15.40 6.64
N LYS A 371 7.05 -16.18 7.45
CA LYS A 371 6.60 -17.52 7.07
C LYS A 371 5.56 -17.47 5.95
N LEU A 372 4.70 -16.44 5.93
CA LEU A 372 3.72 -16.21 4.86
C LEU A 372 4.40 -15.65 3.61
N HIS A 373 5.24 -14.63 3.79
CA HIS A 373 5.96 -13.97 2.71
C HIS A 373 7.43 -13.82 3.09
N PRO A 374 8.30 -14.77 2.68
CA PRO A 374 9.72 -14.75 3.02
C PRO A 374 10.41 -13.45 2.65
N ASP A 375 9.96 -12.79 1.57
CA ASP A 375 10.54 -11.58 1.01
C ASP A 375 9.91 -10.27 1.49
N PHE A 376 9.06 -10.30 2.51
CA PHE A 376 8.39 -9.10 3.03
C PHE A 376 9.39 -8.13 3.71
N PRO A 377 9.70 -6.96 3.11
CA PRO A 377 10.75 -6.07 3.61
C PRO A 377 10.45 -5.51 5.00
N ASP A 378 9.21 -5.09 5.27
CA ASP A 378 8.81 -4.47 6.53
C ASP A 378 9.02 -5.42 7.72
N ALA A 379 8.67 -6.69 7.56
CA ALA A 379 8.90 -7.70 8.60
C ALA A 379 10.39 -7.99 8.82
N ARG A 380 11.21 -7.99 7.76
CA ARG A 380 12.68 -8.13 7.89
C ARG A 380 13.28 -6.94 8.63
N TYR A 381 12.84 -5.72 8.28
CA TYR A 381 13.31 -4.50 8.92
C TYR A 381 12.93 -4.45 10.40
N ALA A 382 11.65 -4.67 10.73
CA ALA A 382 11.18 -4.68 12.12
C ALA A 382 11.86 -5.78 12.95
N LEU A 383 12.08 -6.97 12.38
CA LEU A 383 12.81 -8.04 13.05
C LEU A 383 14.25 -7.62 13.39
N ALA A 384 14.94 -6.93 12.47
CA ALA A 384 16.28 -6.42 12.74
C ALA A 384 16.28 -5.38 13.88
N GLU A 385 15.33 -4.45 13.90
CA GLU A 385 15.20 -3.47 14.99
C GLU A 385 14.97 -4.16 16.34
N ILE A 386 14.07 -5.16 16.39
CA ILE A 386 13.77 -5.92 17.61
C ILE A 386 15.02 -6.68 18.08
N GLN A 387 15.74 -7.34 17.18
CA GLN A 387 16.97 -8.07 17.51
C GLN A 387 18.06 -7.13 18.03
N MET A 388 18.18 -5.92 17.48
CA MET A 388 19.08 -4.89 18.01
C MET A 388 18.71 -4.48 19.44
N ARG A 389 17.41 -4.31 19.73
CA ARG A 389 16.92 -3.99 21.09
C ARG A 389 17.21 -5.13 22.06
N LYS A 390 16.94 -6.38 21.67
CA LYS A 390 17.23 -7.57 22.48
C LYS A 390 18.72 -7.73 22.74
N ALA A 391 19.56 -7.54 21.73
CA ALA A 391 21.01 -7.57 21.88
C ALA A 391 21.48 -6.55 22.93
N ARG A 392 20.93 -5.32 22.91
CA ARG A 392 21.23 -4.31 23.92
C ARG A 392 20.84 -4.76 25.34
N LEU A 393 19.68 -5.37 25.51
CA LEU A 393 19.23 -5.89 26.81
C LEU A 393 20.13 -7.03 27.31
N LEU A 394 20.51 -7.96 26.43
CA LEU A 394 21.43 -9.05 26.76
C LEU A 394 22.81 -8.53 27.16
N LEU A 395 23.31 -7.48 26.50
CA LEU A 395 24.57 -6.82 26.89
C LEU A 395 24.47 -6.19 28.29
N GLN A 396 23.33 -5.59 28.62
CA GLN A 396 23.08 -5.00 29.95
C GLN A 396 22.95 -6.07 31.04
N GLU A 397 22.25 -7.17 30.76
CA GLU A 397 22.13 -8.32 31.67
C GLU A 397 23.51 -8.97 31.92
N ALA A 398 24.31 -9.14 30.86
CA ALA A 398 25.68 -9.64 30.97
C ALA A 398 26.55 -8.72 31.85
N GLU A 399 26.42 -7.39 31.73
CA GLU A 399 27.13 -6.46 32.61
C GLU A 399 26.72 -6.64 34.08
N GLY A 400 25.43 -6.84 34.35
CA GLY A 400 24.91 -7.14 35.69
C GLY A 400 25.50 -8.44 36.27
N HIS A 401 25.57 -9.50 35.46
CA HIS A 401 26.20 -10.77 35.88
C HIS A 401 27.69 -10.64 36.18
N ILE A 402 28.43 -9.84 35.42
CA ILE A 402 29.85 -9.57 35.70
C ILE A 402 30.00 -8.85 37.06
N GLY A 403 29.16 -7.83 37.32
CA GLY A 403 29.15 -7.13 38.60
C GLY A 403 28.86 -8.08 39.78
N ALA A 404 27.79 -8.87 39.67
CA ALA A 404 27.42 -9.85 40.69
C ALA A 404 28.51 -10.92 40.92
N ALA A 405 29.22 -11.34 39.86
CA ALA A 405 30.33 -12.28 39.98
C ALA A 405 31.49 -11.70 40.82
N VAL A 406 31.85 -10.43 40.61
CA VAL A 406 32.90 -9.74 41.37
C VAL A 406 32.49 -9.57 42.84
N GLU A 407 31.27 -9.10 43.09
CA GLU A 407 30.73 -8.92 44.46
C GLU A 407 30.64 -10.25 45.23
N GLY A 408 30.27 -11.33 44.53
CA GLY A 408 30.14 -12.67 45.09
C GLY A 408 31.43 -13.19 45.75
N PHE A 409 32.62 -12.76 45.33
CA PHE A 409 33.88 -13.19 45.97
C PHE A 409 33.99 -12.76 47.43
N GLY A 410 33.33 -11.68 47.85
CA GLY A 410 33.34 -11.24 49.24
C GLY A 410 32.54 -12.19 50.15
N THR A 411 31.44 -12.74 49.65
CA THR A 411 30.42 -13.44 50.43
C THR A 411 30.40 -14.95 50.18
N TYR A 412 30.96 -15.44 49.09
CA TYR A 412 30.94 -16.86 48.73
C TYR A 412 31.69 -17.73 49.75
N ARG A 413 31.03 -18.80 50.22
CA ARG A 413 31.56 -19.79 51.19
C ARG A 413 31.24 -21.24 50.76
N GLY A 414 31.15 -21.49 49.45
CA GLY A 414 30.86 -22.84 48.93
C GLY A 414 32.03 -23.81 49.06
N THR A 415 31.76 -25.08 48.79
CA THR A 415 32.74 -26.18 48.88
C THR A 415 33.74 -26.23 47.73
N VAL A 416 33.47 -25.53 46.63
CA VAL A 416 34.32 -25.47 45.44
C VAL A 416 35.03 -24.13 45.38
N THR A 417 36.33 -24.12 45.12
CA THR A 417 37.11 -22.88 44.98
C THR A 417 36.65 -22.09 43.75
N ALA A 418 36.20 -20.85 43.96
CA ALA A 418 35.89 -19.93 42.87
C ALA A 418 37.17 -19.46 42.15
N ASP A 419 37.10 -19.33 40.83
CA ASP A 419 38.23 -18.91 39.99
C ASP A 419 38.66 -17.46 40.31
N ARG A 420 39.76 -17.32 41.06
CA ARG A 420 40.28 -16.02 41.50
C ARG A 420 40.70 -15.12 40.34
N ASP A 421 40.96 -15.67 39.15
CA ASP A 421 41.26 -14.84 37.98
C ASP A 421 40.07 -13.99 37.54
N ILE A 422 38.84 -14.38 37.90
CA ILE A 422 37.64 -13.57 37.66
C ILE A 422 37.76 -12.22 38.34
N LEU A 423 38.16 -12.21 39.61
CA LEU A 423 38.40 -10.99 40.38
C LEU A 423 39.68 -10.27 39.96
N ALA A 424 40.73 -11.02 39.57
CA ALA A 424 42.02 -10.44 39.25
C ALA A 424 42.02 -9.70 37.90
N TRP A 425 41.40 -10.27 36.87
CA TRP A 425 41.43 -9.68 35.52
C TRP A 425 40.32 -10.12 34.54
N LYS A 426 39.74 -11.33 34.64
CA LYS A 426 38.79 -11.83 33.62
C LYS A 426 37.51 -11.00 33.56
N ALA A 427 37.00 -10.55 34.71
CA ALA A 427 35.80 -9.68 34.75
C ALA A 427 36.04 -8.36 34.03
N ASP A 428 37.19 -7.71 34.27
CA ASP A 428 37.54 -6.44 33.62
C ASP A 428 37.76 -6.59 32.11
N VAL A 429 38.35 -7.71 31.65
CA VAL A 429 38.50 -8.01 30.22
C VAL A 429 37.14 -8.22 29.56
N LEU A 430 36.25 -9.01 30.18
CA LEU A 430 34.92 -9.25 29.64
C LEU A 430 34.07 -7.97 29.62
N LYS A 431 34.20 -7.13 30.66
CA LYS A 431 33.58 -5.80 30.69
C LYS A 431 34.09 -4.91 29.57
N ALA A 432 35.39 -4.94 29.26
CA ALA A 432 35.93 -4.20 28.12
C ALA A 432 35.34 -4.66 26.79
N ASP A 433 35.11 -5.97 26.60
CA ASP A 433 34.45 -6.50 25.41
C ASP A 433 33.00 -6.00 25.28
N LEU A 434 32.24 -5.98 26.39
CA LEU A 434 30.90 -5.38 26.42
C LEU A 434 30.92 -3.88 26.06
N LEU A 435 31.90 -3.14 26.58
CA LEU A 435 32.07 -1.72 26.25
C LEU A 435 32.32 -1.51 24.74
N VAL A 436 33.06 -2.40 24.08
CA VAL A 436 33.20 -2.36 22.61
C VAL A 436 31.86 -2.56 21.92
N HIS A 437 31.11 -3.59 22.31
CA HIS A 437 29.81 -3.89 21.69
C HIS A 437 28.77 -2.79 21.94
N SER A 438 28.91 -2.01 23.02
CA SER A 438 28.07 -0.84 23.31
C SER A 438 28.56 0.48 22.69
N GLY A 439 29.65 0.44 21.90
CA GLY A 439 30.23 1.63 21.25
C GLY A 439 31.16 2.48 22.12
N LYS A 440 31.41 2.08 23.38
CA LYS A 440 32.29 2.77 24.34
C LYS A 440 33.75 2.34 24.20
N ILE A 441 34.29 2.46 22.99
CA ILE A 441 35.60 1.93 22.59
C ILE A 441 36.75 2.55 23.41
N ALA A 442 36.67 3.84 23.73
CA ALA A 442 37.70 4.54 24.52
C ALA A 442 37.77 4.03 25.97
N GLU A 443 36.61 3.82 26.61
CA GLU A 443 36.52 3.27 27.96
C GLU A 443 37.03 1.83 28.00
N ALA A 444 36.68 1.01 27.00
CA ALA A 444 37.21 -0.34 26.84
C ALA A 444 38.74 -0.36 26.77
N GLY A 445 39.33 0.53 25.96
CA GLY A 445 40.77 0.67 25.81
C GLY A 445 41.48 1.11 27.10
N PHE A 446 40.88 2.03 27.87
CA PHE A 446 41.41 2.44 29.17
C PHE A 446 41.40 1.28 30.18
N LEU A 447 40.28 0.56 30.26
CA LEU A 447 40.13 -0.59 31.16
C LEU A 447 41.17 -1.68 30.86
N LEU A 448 41.35 -2.04 29.60
CA LEU A 448 42.36 -3.04 29.19
C LEU A 448 43.80 -2.59 29.47
N LYS A 449 44.11 -1.29 29.32
CA LYS A 449 45.43 -0.76 29.69
C LYS A 449 45.69 -0.89 31.20
N LYS A 450 44.68 -0.62 32.02
CA LYS A 450 44.75 -0.83 33.48
C LYS A 450 45.00 -2.29 33.82
N VAL A 451 44.27 -3.23 33.21
CA VAL A 451 44.49 -4.67 33.41
C VAL A 451 45.90 -5.08 32.98
N ARG A 452 46.41 -4.57 31.86
CA ARG A 452 47.77 -4.89 31.37
C ARG A 452 48.89 -4.41 32.31
N GLN A 453 48.67 -3.36 33.10
CA GLN A 453 49.65 -2.94 34.12
C GLN A 453 49.83 -4.00 35.21
N GLY A 454 48.76 -4.70 35.61
CA GLY A 454 48.82 -5.81 36.55
C GLY A 454 49.26 -7.14 35.94
N HIS A 455 49.05 -7.33 34.62
CA HIS A 455 49.28 -8.60 33.91
C HIS A 455 50.05 -8.42 32.58
N PRO A 456 51.33 -8.00 32.61
CA PRO A 456 52.06 -7.56 31.42
C PRO A 456 52.38 -8.66 30.39
N LYS A 457 52.38 -9.94 30.79
CA LYS A 457 52.72 -11.09 29.92
C LYS A 457 51.49 -11.75 29.27
N MET A 458 50.29 -11.21 29.46
CA MET A 458 49.07 -11.81 28.92
C MET A 458 48.89 -11.51 27.43
N THR A 459 49.09 -12.52 26.59
CA THR A 459 48.98 -12.43 25.12
C THR A 459 47.58 -12.02 24.65
N VAL A 460 46.54 -12.44 25.37
CA VAL A 460 45.12 -12.10 25.08
C VAL A 460 44.88 -10.58 25.13
N LEU A 461 45.55 -9.87 26.04
CA LEU A 461 45.43 -8.42 26.16
C LEU A 461 46.17 -7.69 25.03
N SER A 462 47.31 -8.22 24.59
CA SER A 462 48.11 -7.63 23.51
C SER A 462 47.35 -7.58 22.18
N ASN A 463 46.64 -8.65 21.83
CA ASN A 463 45.87 -8.71 20.59
C ASN A 463 44.67 -7.74 20.62
N LYS A 464 43.96 -7.66 21.76
CA LYS A 464 42.84 -6.73 21.92
C LYS A 464 43.32 -5.27 21.84
N LEU A 465 44.40 -4.91 22.55
CA LEU A 465 44.95 -3.55 22.53
C LEU A 465 45.47 -3.13 21.14
N ALA A 466 46.06 -4.05 20.38
CA ALA A 466 46.46 -3.79 19.00
C ALA A 466 45.26 -3.44 18.09
N PHE A 467 44.10 -4.09 18.28
CA PHE A 467 42.86 -3.74 17.58
C PHE A 467 42.40 -2.31 17.90
N PHE A 468 42.45 -1.89 19.17
CA PHE A 468 42.07 -0.52 19.55
C PHE A 468 43.01 0.55 18.98
N ASP A 469 44.33 0.30 19.01
CA ASP A 469 45.32 1.21 18.46
C ASP A 469 45.20 1.34 16.92
N LEU A 470 44.66 0.32 16.24
CA LEU A 470 44.30 0.39 14.83
C LEU A 470 43.04 1.23 14.60
N GLN A 471 41.96 0.99 15.35
CA GLN A 471 40.70 1.75 15.23
C GLN A 471 40.91 3.26 15.45
N ARG A 472 41.71 3.62 16.46
CA ARG A 472 42.08 5.01 16.72
C ARG A 472 42.80 5.66 15.53
N ARG A 473 43.78 4.97 14.93
CA ARG A 473 44.53 5.49 13.78
C ARG A 473 43.64 5.72 12.56
N LEU A 474 42.67 4.83 12.32
CA LEU A 474 41.69 4.99 11.23
C LEU A 474 40.78 6.20 11.44
N LEU A 475 40.32 6.45 12.67
CA LEU A 475 39.54 7.63 13.04
C LEU A 475 40.33 8.93 12.88
N ASP A 476 41.60 8.94 13.32
CA ASP A 476 42.49 10.10 13.18
C ASP A 476 42.74 10.43 11.70
N GLN A 477 42.86 9.42 10.83
CA GLN A 477 42.99 9.59 9.38
C GLN A 477 41.70 10.11 8.73
N TYR A 478 40.53 9.60 9.11
CA TYR A 478 39.24 10.07 8.59
C TYR A 478 38.98 11.55 8.93
N ASN A 479 39.31 11.96 10.15
CA ASN A 479 39.14 13.34 10.61
C ASN A 479 40.14 14.33 9.97
N GLN A 480 41.25 13.84 9.40
CA GLN A 480 42.20 14.66 8.64
C GLN A 480 41.80 14.84 7.16
N GLN A 481 40.81 14.07 6.67
CA GLN A 481 40.32 14.12 5.29
C GLN A 481 38.99 14.88 5.12
N ARG A 482 38.34 15.25 6.24
CA ARG A 482 37.28 16.26 6.30
C ARG A 482 37.88 17.63 6.59
#